data_AF-A0A1W6WCI1-F1
#
_entry.id   AF-A0A1W6WCI1-F1
#
_cell.length_a   1.000
_cell.length_b   1.000
_cell.length_c   1.000
_cell.angle_alpha   90.00
_cell.angle_beta   90.00
_cell.angle_gamma   90.00
#
_symmetry.space_group_name_H-M   'P 1'
#
loop_
_entity.id
_entity.type
_entity.pdbx_description
1 polymer ?
#
loop_
_entity_poly.entity_id
_entity_poly.type
_entity_poly.pdbx_seq_one_letter_code
_entity_poly.pdbx_strand_id
1 'polypeptide(L)' 'MTRNNPRVCPVCGKAVFKHADDFEICPVCGWEDDGVQLDEPDLEGGANEMSLNEAREAYRQGKQLR' A
#
# COMPACT_ATOMS: atom_id res chain seq x y z
N MET A 1 -19.00 12.71 -4.20
CA MET A 1 -18.48 12.63 -5.59
C MET A 1 -17.49 11.47 -5.62
N THR A 2 -17.40 10.79 -6.76
CA THR A 2 -17.12 9.36 -6.89
C THR A 2 -15.76 8.90 -6.36
N ARG A 3 -15.78 7.97 -5.38
CA ARG A 3 -14.64 7.15 -4.91
C ARG A 3 -14.17 6.17 -5.98
N ASN A 4 -13.90 6.68 -7.17
CA ASN A 4 -13.64 5.89 -8.38
C ASN A 4 -12.31 6.31 -9.00
N ASN A 5 -11.24 6.23 -8.20
CA ASN A 5 -9.87 6.38 -8.67
C ASN A 5 -9.12 5.08 -8.40
N PRO A 6 -9.22 4.09 -9.32
CA PRO A 6 -8.50 2.84 -9.18
C PRO A 6 -6.99 3.11 -9.09
N ARG A 7 -6.32 2.47 -8.13
CA ARG A 7 -4.91 2.72 -7.85
C ARG A 7 -4.13 1.41 -7.89
N VAL A 8 -3.00 1.40 -8.61
CA VAL A 8 -2.08 0.27 -8.57
C VAL A 8 -1.37 0.24 -7.20
N CYS A 9 -1.24 -0.94 -6.60
CA CYS A 9 -0.53 -1.12 -5.34
C CYS A 9 0.85 -0.45 -5.39
N PRO A 10 1.14 0.52 -4.51
CA PRO A 10 2.35 1.34 -4.59
C PRO A 10 3.62 0.60 -4.16
N VAL A 11 3.47 -0.62 -3.63
CA VAL A 11 4.57 -1.50 -3.21
C VAL A 11 4.94 -2.49 -4.31
N CYS A 12 4.00 -3.35 -4.72
CA CYS A 12 4.32 -4.46 -5.63
C CYS A 12 4.02 -4.18 -7.10
N GLY A 13 3.19 -3.18 -7.41
CA GLY A 13 2.79 -2.87 -8.79
C GLY A 13 1.87 -3.88 -9.46
N LYS A 14 1.42 -4.94 -8.77
CA LYS A 14 0.74 -6.12 -9.36
C LYS A 14 -0.77 -6.19 -9.12
N ALA A 15 -1.28 -5.51 -8.10
CA ALA A 15 -2.71 -5.44 -7.79
C ALA A 15 -3.25 -4.03 -8.03
N VAL A 16 -4.56 -3.93 -8.28
CA VAL A 16 -5.26 -2.65 -8.43
C VAL A 16 -6.34 -2.58 -7.35
N PHE A 17 -6.26 -1.56 -6.51
CA PHE A 17 -7.31 -1.20 -5.56
C PHE A 17 -8.46 -0.58 -6.34
N LYS A 18 -9.67 -1.12 -6.18
CA LYS A 18 -10.84 -0.68 -6.97
C LYS A 18 -11.37 0.66 -6.50
N HIS A 19 -11.22 0.94 -5.21
CA HIS A 19 -11.65 2.15 -4.55
C HIS A 19 -10.47 2.72 -3.78
N ALA A 20 -10.21 4.01 -3.94
CA ALA A 20 -9.19 4.69 -3.15
C ALA A 20 -9.66 4.84 -1.69
N ASP A 21 -8.74 4.64 -0.75
CA ASP A 21 -8.96 4.79 0.69
C ASP A 21 -10.06 3.89 1.23
N ASP A 22 -10.21 2.69 0.64
CA ASP A 22 -11.14 1.65 1.11
C ASP A 22 -10.44 0.61 2.00
N PHE A 23 -9.19 0.90 2.41
CA PHE A 23 -8.35 0.05 3.26
C PHE A 23 -8.19 -1.37 2.68
N GLU A 24 -8.21 -1.49 1.35
CA GLU A 24 -8.07 -2.76 0.65
C GLU A 24 -6.65 -3.30 0.84
N ILE A 25 -6.53 -4.57 1.24
CA ILE A 25 -5.24 -5.23 1.43
C ILE A 25 -4.81 -5.83 0.09
N CYS A 26 -3.59 -5.47 -0.35
CA CYS A 26 -3.00 -6.02 -1.56
C CYS A 26 -2.82 -7.54 -1.42
N PRO A 27 -3.48 -8.36 -2.26
CA PRO A 27 -3.41 -9.82 -2.17
C PRO A 27 -2.05 -10.39 -2.60
N VAL A 28 -1.13 -9.55 -3.06
CA VAL A 28 0.19 -9.95 -3.58
C VAL A 28 1.31 -9.68 -2.59
N CYS A 29 1.27 -8.57 -1.87
CA CYS A 29 2.35 -8.18 -0.95
C CYS A 29 1.90 -7.91 0.48
N GLY A 30 0.59 -7.81 0.74
CA GLY A 30 0.05 -7.56 2.08
C GLY A 30 -0.08 -6.08 2.47
N TRP A 31 0.35 -5.15 1.61
CA TRP A 31 0.17 -3.70 1.84
C TRP A 31 -1.30 -3.29 1.86
N GLU A 32 -1.73 -2.56 2.88
CA GLU A 32 -3.07 -1.98 3.00
C GLU A 32 -3.12 -0.59 2.34
N ASP A 33 -4.12 -0.33 1.48
CA ASP A 33 -4.32 0.97 0.83
C ASP A 33 -4.56 2.05 1.88
N ASP A 34 -3.54 2.87 2.10
CA ASP A 34 -3.54 3.96 3.07
C ASP A 34 -3.09 5.23 2.36
N GLY A 35 -4.03 6.17 2.20
CA GLY A 35 -3.77 7.45 1.55
C GLY A 35 -2.76 8.32 2.30
N VAL A 36 -2.68 8.21 3.63
CA VAL A 36 -1.77 9.01 4.45
C VAL A 36 -0.32 8.54 4.22
N GLN A 37 -0.05 7.24 4.31
CA GLN A 37 1.27 6.66 4.02
C GLN A 37 1.62 6.73 2.52
N LEU A 38 0.64 6.95 1.64
CA LEU A 38 0.93 7.28 0.25
C LEU A 38 1.41 8.73 0.08
N ASP A 39 0.74 9.68 0.75
CA ASP A 39 1.09 11.10 0.72
C ASP A 39 2.35 11.41 1.54
N GLU A 40 2.62 10.63 2.59
CA GLU A 40 3.81 10.68 3.46
C GLU A 40 4.54 9.32 3.45
N PRO A 41 5.38 9.03 2.42
CA PRO A 41 5.95 7.68 2.21
C PRO A 41 6.92 7.16 3.28
N ASP A 42 7.40 8.04 4.15
CA ASP A 42 8.29 7.72 5.28
C ASP A 42 7.52 7.65 6.62
N LEU A 43 6.19 7.83 6.61
CA LEU A 43 5.36 7.67 7.80
C LEU A 43 5.22 6.18 8.16
N GLU A 44 5.74 5.82 9.33
CA GLU A 44 5.63 4.49 9.94
C GLU A 44 4.43 4.40 10.90
N GLY A 45 4.00 3.16 11.21
CA GLY A 45 3.04 2.90 12.29
C GLY A 45 1.60 3.36 12.04
N GLY A 46 1.21 3.51 10.77
CA GLY A 46 -0.17 3.80 10.34
C GLY A 46 -1.02 2.53 10.19
N ALA A 47 -1.78 2.43 9.10
CA ALA A 47 -2.46 1.19 8.71
C ALA A 47 -1.46 0.04 8.45
N ASN A 48 -0.25 0.40 8.02
CA ASN A 48 0.88 -0.51 7.84
C ASN A 48 1.94 -0.22 8.92
N GLU A 49 2.54 -1.28 9.48
CA GLU A 49 3.63 -1.18 10.46
C GLU A 49 4.85 -0.48 9.84
N MET A 50 5.25 -0.92 8.65
CA MET A 50 6.28 -0.29 7.82
C MET A 50 5.76 0.97 7.14
N SER A 51 6.64 1.93 6.93
CA SER A 51 6.42 3.01 5.95
C SER A 51 6.30 2.46 4.52
N LEU A 52 5.78 3.27 3.60
CA LEU A 52 5.67 2.88 2.20
C LEU A 52 7.05 2.59 1.57
N ASN A 53 8.07 3.37 1.94
CA ASN A 53 9.43 3.16 1.44
C ASN A 53 10.08 1.90 2.01
N GLU A 54 9.88 1.60 3.29
CA GLU A 54 10.34 0.34 3.89
C GLU A 54 9.62 -0.87 3.27
N ALA A 55 8.31 -0.78 3.07
CA ALA A 55 7.53 -1.84 2.44
C ALA A 55 7.99 -2.14 1.01
N ARG A 56 8.33 -1.10 0.23
CA ARG A 56 8.93 -1.26 -1.11
C ARG A 56 10.27 -2.00 -1.05
N GLU A 57 11.12 -1.66 -0.09
CA GLU A 57 12.42 -2.32 0.07
C GLU A 57 12.28 -3.75 0.57
N ALA A 58 11.42 -3.99 1.56
CA ALA A 58 11.10 -5.33 2.06
C ALA A 58 10.56 -6.24 0.94
N TYR A 59 9.68 -5.72 0.08
CA TYR A 59 9.16 -6.46 -1.07
C TYR A 59 10.25 -6.77 -2.10
N ARG A 60 11.17 -5.83 -2.39
CA ARG A 60 12.34 -6.07 -3.26
C ARG A 60 13.26 -7.16 -2.70
N GLN A 61 13.34 -7.29 -1.38
CA GLN A 61 14.08 -8.34 -0.69
C GLN A 61 13.32 -9.68 -0.62
N GLY A 62 12.11 -9.77 -1.19
CA GLY A 62 11.31 -10.98 -1.23
C GLY A 62 10.53 -11.28 0.06
N LYS A 63 10.35 -10.27 0.93
CA LYS A 63 9.53 -10.41 2.15
C LYS A 63 8.05 -10.20 1.84
N GLN A 64 7.19 -10.93 2.55
CA GLN A 64 5.78 -10.56 2.67
C GLN A 64 5.62 -9.53 3.80
N LEU A 65 4.67 -8.61 3.64
CA LEU A 65 4.45 -7.51 4.57
C LEU A 65 3.40 -7.83 5.64
N ARG A 66 2.72 -8.97 5.50
CA ARG A 66 1.81 -9.60 6.47
C ARG A 66 2.01 -11.10 6.49
#